data_AF-A0AA87FGF2-F1
#
_entry.id   AF-A0AA87FGF2-F1
#
_cell.length_a   1.000
_cell.length_b   1.000
_cell.length_c   1.000
_cell.angle_alpha   90.00
_cell.angle_beta   90.00
_cell.angle_gamma   90.00
#
_symmetry.space_group_name_H-M   'P 1'
#
loop_
_entity.id
_entity.type
_entity.pdbx_description
1 polymer ?
#
loop_
_entity_poly.entity_id
_entity_poly.type
_entity_poly.pdbx_seq_one_letter_code
_entity_poly.pdbx_strand_id
1 'polypeptide(L)'
;MDLIISFLSTPAVLLGLVAMIGLLAQKKSMTEVLTGTFKTIIGFLVFSSGGSIMTGALQNFNTLFQKGFNIVGVVASPEAATALAQTEFAFVTSCTLILGFLMNLVIARITPFKNIFFTTGHSLFFACVLSLILKAHQFADIPAILIGGTLLGFFSAALPQLCQPFMRRITGSDETAIGHFNMVGYALSGYIGMLFGKHKEKTTEHINFPKWLSFFRDFLMGVAAVMLVLFYISALKAGRDVTQELAGTTHWLVFPFVQAFTFTAGMSILMTGVRMFLSEITAAFVSISEKFIPNSRPALDVPTVFPFAPTAVIVGFLSSYVAGLLGVLIMVLFNFPVVIIPAAHICFFSGGTAGVFGNSTGGWRGAIAGSFVIGLLLAFLPTVLYPVYGSLGIEGSTFPNIDYNVMGILLDKLLSLFGQ
;
A
#
# COMPACT_ATOMS: atom_id res chain seq x y z
N MET A 1 -26.42 6.60 -12.60
CA MET A 1 -24.99 6.93 -12.49
C MET A 1 -24.37 6.20 -11.32
N ASP A 2 -25.03 6.21 -10.16
CA ASP A 2 -24.59 5.55 -8.92
C ASP A 2 -24.32 4.05 -9.05
N LEU A 3 -25.13 3.32 -9.83
CA LEU A 3 -24.89 1.90 -10.09
C LEU A 3 -23.54 1.66 -10.79
N ILE A 4 -23.25 2.42 -11.86
CA ILE A 4 -22.00 2.28 -12.63
C ILE A 4 -20.80 2.69 -11.79
N ILE A 5 -20.94 3.80 -11.04
CA ILE A 5 -19.91 4.25 -10.11
C ILE A 5 -19.65 3.18 -9.07
N SER A 6 -20.68 2.66 -8.40
CA SER A 6 -20.53 1.62 -7.38
C SER A 6 -19.89 0.34 -7.94
N PHE A 7 -20.28 -0.06 -9.15
CA PHE A 7 -19.74 -1.24 -9.81
C PHE A 7 -18.26 -1.11 -10.18
N LEU A 8 -17.84 0.04 -10.72
CA LEU A 8 -16.45 0.32 -11.08
C LEU A 8 -15.57 0.68 -9.87
N SER A 9 -16.17 1.23 -8.81
CA SER A 9 -15.47 1.62 -7.58
C SER A 9 -15.29 0.46 -6.61
N THR A 10 -15.91 -0.70 -6.87
CA THR A 10 -15.74 -1.91 -6.05
C THR A 10 -14.67 -2.83 -6.67
N PRO A 11 -13.45 -2.91 -6.11
CA PRO A 11 -12.34 -3.62 -6.77
C PRO A 11 -12.60 -5.13 -6.95
N ALA A 12 -13.33 -5.77 -6.03
CA ALA A 12 -13.70 -7.19 -6.15
C ALA A 12 -14.52 -7.45 -7.42
N VAL A 13 -15.48 -6.57 -7.70
CA VAL A 13 -16.36 -6.66 -8.87
C VAL A 13 -15.56 -6.39 -10.13
N LEU A 14 -14.73 -5.33 -10.15
CA LEU A 14 -13.87 -5.00 -11.29
C LEU A 14 -12.96 -6.18 -11.66
N LEU A 15 -12.26 -6.77 -10.68
CA LEU A 15 -11.40 -7.93 -10.91
C LEU A 15 -12.19 -9.15 -11.39
N GLY A 16 -13.38 -9.38 -10.85
CA GLY A 16 -14.29 -10.43 -11.32
C GLY A 16 -14.70 -10.26 -12.78
N LEU A 17 -15.09 -9.06 -13.20
CA LEU A 17 -15.44 -8.77 -14.59
C LEU A 17 -14.25 -8.96 -15.53
N VAL A 18 -13.07 -8.52 -15.11
CA VAL A 18 -11.84 -8.67 -15.89
C VAL A 18 -11.49 -10.15 -16.05
N ALA A 19 -11.65 -10.94 -14.97
CA ALA A 19 -11.51 -12.39 -15.04
C ALA A 19 -12.51 -13.02 -16.01
N MET A 20 -13.79 -12.64 -15.90
CA MET A 20 -14.87 -13.12 -16.77
C MET A 20 -14.59 -12.81 -18.25
N ILE A 21 -14.27 -11.56 -18.57
CA ILE A 21 -13.96 -11.11 -19.95
C ILE A 21 -12.73 -11.85 -20.48
N GLY A 22 -11.67 -11.97 -19.66
CA GLY A 22 -10.45 -12.68 -20.03
C GLY A 22 -10.69 -14.16 -20.34
N LEU A 23 -11.48 -14.86 -19.51
CA LEU A 23 -11.80 -16.27 -19.69
C LEU A 23 -12.77 -16.52 -20.86
N LEU A 24 -13.75 -15.64 -21.07
CA LEU A 24 -14.62 -15.67 -22.25
C LEU A 24 -13.81 -15.45 -23.53
N ALA A 25 -12.87 -14.51 -23.52
CA ALA A 25 -11.98 -14.26 -24.64
C ALA A 25 -11.08 -15.47 -24.94
N GLN A 26 -10.76 -16.30 -23.94
CA GLN A 26 -10.05 -17.58 -24.11
C GLN A 26 -10.94 -18.71 -24.65
N LYS A 27 -12.24 -18.47 -24.87
CA LYS A 27 -13.22 -19.48 -25.27
C LYS A 27 -13.28 -20.66 -24.29
N LYS A 28 -13.09 -20.38 -23.00
CA LYS A 28 -13.24 -21.36 -21.92
C LYS A 28 -14.69 -21.81 -21.80
N SER A 29 -14.92 -22.99 -21.23
CA SER A 29 -16.28 -23.47 -20.96
C SER A 29 -17.01 -22.54 -20.01
N MET A 30 -18.35 -22.46 -20.09
CA MET A 30 -19.12 -21.58 -19.19
C MET A 30 -18.87 -21.92 -17.71
N THR A 31 -18.67 -23.21 -17.39
CA THR A 31 -18.31 -23.67 -16.04
C THR A 31 -16.96 -23.10 -15.59
N GLU A 32 -15.93 -23.11 -16.44
CA GLU A 32 -14.63 -22.52 -16.15
C GLU A 32 -14.72 -21.00 -15.99
N VAL A 33 -15.48 -20.32 -16.87
CA VAL A 33 -15.69 -18.87 -16.80
C VAL A 33 -16.33 -18.47 -15.47
N LEU A 34 -17.42 -19.13 -15.09
CA LEU A 34 -18.10 -18.85 -13.81
C LEU A 34 -17.21 -19.18 -12.62
N THR A 35 -16.52 -20.32 -12.65
CA THR A 35 -15.63 -20.74 -11.56
C THR A 35 -14.49 -19.75 -11.35
N GLY A 36 -13.78 -19.36 -12.42
CA GLY A 36 -12.67 -18.41 -12.32
C GLY A 36 -13.13 -17.00 -11.92
N THR A 37 -14.28 -16.55 -12.44
CA THR A 37 -14.90 -15.28 -12.04
C THR A 37 -15.23 -15.27 -10.55
N PHE A 38 -15.93 -16.30 -10.05
CA PHE A 38 -16.32 -16.37 -8.65
C PHE A 38 -15.13 -16.53 -7.71
N LYS A 39 -14.15 -17.37 -8.05
CA LYS A 39 -12.90 -17.48 -7.28
C LYS A 39 -12.13 -16.16 -7.21
N THR A 40 -12.11 -15.39 -8.30
CA THR A 40 -11.49 -14.06 -8.32
C THR A 40 -12.18 -13.12 -7.35
N ILE A 41 -13.51 -13.03 -7.42
CA ILE A 41 -14.32 -12.17 -6.53
C ILE A 41 -14.16 -12.61 -5.07
N ILE A 42 -14.39 -13.90 -4.77
CA ILE A 42 -14.32 -14.45 -3.41
C ILE A 42 -12.91 -14.31 -2.86
N GLY A 43 -11.89 -14.66 -3.64
CA GLY A 43 -10.48 -14.55 -3.23
C GLY A 43 -10.09 -13.12 -2.89
N PHE A 44 -10.54 -12.14 -3.69
CA PHE A 44 -10.29 -10.72 -3.39
C PHE A 44 -11.05 -10.24 -2.15
N LEU A 45 -12.29 -10.67 -1.93
CA LEU A 45 -13.05 -10.33 -0.72
C LEU A 45 -12.42 -10.91 0.55
N VAL A 46 -11.94 -12.15 0.49
CA VAL A 46 -11.16 -12.79 1.57
C VAL A 46 -9.88 -11.99 1.84
N PHE A 47 -9.14 -11.63 0.78
CA PHE A 47 -7.96 -10.77 0.86
C PHE A 47 -8.25 -9.43 1.57
N SER A 48 -9.28 -8.71 1.11
CA SER A 48 -9.68 -7.41 1.64
C SER A 48 -10.14 -7.50 3.10
N SER A 49 -10.86 -8.57 3.45
CA SER A 49 -11.31 -8.82 4.83
C SER A 49 -10.11 -9.03 5.77
N GLY A 50 -9.13 -9.83 5.36
CA GLY A 50 -7.89 -10.02 6.13
C GLY A 50 -7.12 -8.71 6.31
N GLY A 51 -7.00 -7.91 5.26
CA GLY A 51 -6.38 -6.57 5.32
C GLY A 51 -7.11 -5.63 6.29
N SER A 52 -8.44 -5.62 6.27
CA SER A 52 -9.27 -4.78 7.15
C SER A 52 -9.10 -5.15 8.63
N ILE A 53 -9.05 -6.45 8.94
CA ILE A 53 -8.76 -6.95 10.29
C ILE A 53 -7.37 -6.49 10.76
N MET A 54 -6.36 -6.58 9.90
CA MET A 54 -5.00 -6.14 10.21
C MET A 54 -4.91 -4.63 10.45
N THR A 55 -5.54 -3.84 9.57
CA THR A 55 -5.56 -2.37 9.69
C THR A 55 -6.27 -1.93 10.97
N GLY A 56 -7.41 -2.54 11.32
CA GLY A 56 -8.13 -2.25 12.57
C GLY A 56 -7.30 -2.53 13.81
N ALA A 57 -6.58 -3.67 13.85
CA ALA A 57 -5.66 -3.96 14.94
C ALA A 57 -4.54 -2.91 15.03
N LEU A 58 -3.92 -2.56 13.90
CA LEU A 58 -2.85 -1.56 13.87
C LEU A 58 -3.31 -0.13 14.18
N GLN A 59 -4.59 0.20 13.96
CA GLN A 59 -5.18 1.45 14.43
C GLN A 59 -5.28 1.48 15.96
N ASN A 60 -5.72 0.40 16.60
CA ASN A 60 -5.69 0.28 18.06
C ASN A 60 -4.28 0.40 18.61
N PHE A 61 -3.31 -0.25 17.96
CA PHE A 61 -1.89 -0.10 18.30
C PHE A 61 -1.42 1.36 18.20
N ASN A 62 -1.76 2.08 17.13
CA ASN A 62 -1.39 3.48 16.95
C ASN A 62 -1.92 4.35 18.09
N THR A 63 -3.18 4.16 18.51
CA THR A 63 -3.77 4.91 19.63
C THR A 63 -3.03 4.65 20.93
N LEU A 64 -2.77 3.38 21.27
CA LEU A 64 -1.99 3.02 22.45
C LEU A 64 -0.58 3.61 22.41
N PHE A 65 0.10 3.49 21.28
CA PHE A 65 1.46 3.97 21.12
C PHE A 65 1.54 5.50 21.25
N GLN A 66 0.64 6.24 20.60
CA GLN A 66 0.62 7.71 20.68
C GLN A 66 0.36 8.21 22.10
N LYS A 67 -0.62 7.62 22.79
CA LYS A 67 -0.91 7.97 24.18
C LYS A 67 0.22 7.57 25.12
N GLY A 68 0.76 6.36 24.97
CA GLY A 68 1.81 5.84 25.86
C GLY A 68 3.16 6.53 25.73
N PHE A 69 3.47 7.07 24.56
CA PHE A 69 4.72 7.80 24.31
C PHE A 69 4.53 9.32 24.21
N ASN A 70 3.33 9.84 24.50
CA ASN A 70 2.99 11.27 24.43
C ASN A 70 3.36 11.93 23.09
N ILE A 71 3.12 11.21 22.00
CA ILE A 71 3.45 11.70 20.65
C ILE A 71 2.28 12.54 20.15
N VAL A 72 2.53 13.82 19.92
CA VAL A 72 1.57 14.78 19.35
C VAL A 72 1.97 15.07 17.92
N GLY A 73 1.02 14.97 16.99
CA GLY A 73 1.26 15.17 15.57
C GLY A 73 0.14 14.63 14.71
N VAL A 74 0.35 14.65 13.39
CA VAL A 74 -0.61 14.24 12.38
C VAL A 74 -0.32 12.80 11.99
N VAL A 75 -1.29 11.91 12.19
CA VAL A 75 -1.18 10.51 11.77
C VAL A 75 -1.31 10.45 10.27
N ALA A 76 -0.31 9.89 9.57
CA ALA A 76 -0.40 9.74 8.13
C ALA A 76 -1.32 8.54 7.78
N SER A 77 -2.60 8.83 7.61
CA SER A 77 -3.66 7.89 7.23
C SER A 77 -4.33 8.36 5.92
N PRO A 78 -3.99 7.75 4.77
CA PRO A 78 -4.58 8.12 3.50
C PRO A 78 -6.10 7.93 3.47
N GLU A 79 -6.63 6.95 4.22
CA GLU A 79 -8.06 6.73 4.38
C GLU A 79 -8.73 7.93 5.05
N ALA A 80 -8.18 8.39 6.18
CA ALA A 80 -8.73 9.53 6.91
C ALA A 80 -8.60 10.83 6.09
N ALA A 81 -7.47 11.04 5.42
CA ALA A 81 -7.26 12.21 4.56
C ALA A 81 -8.22 12.22 3.36
N THR A 82 -8.45 11.06 2.75
CA THR A 82 -9.41 10.91 1.65
C THR A 82 -10.84 11.14 2.12
N ALA A 83 -11.21 10.63 3.30
CA ALA A 83 -12.53 10.84 3.87
C ALA A 83 -12.82 12.33 4.09
N LEU A 84 -11.85 13.08 4.64
CA LEU A 84 -11.93 14.53 4.77
C LEU A 84 -12.08 15.19 3.40
N ALA A 85 -11.21 14.86 2.44
CA ALA A 85 -11.23 15.46 1.11
C ALA A 85 -12.53 15.16 0.33
N GLN A 86 -13.17 14.01 0.56
CA GLN A 86 -14.44 13.68 -0.08
C GLN A 86 -15.62 14.49 0.46
N THR A 87 -15.53 15.11 1.64
CA THR A 87 -16.60 15.99 2.12
C THR A 87 -16.77 17.21 1.21
N GLU A 88 -15.66 17.75 0.69
CA GLU A 88 -15.65 18.97 -0.14
C GLU A 88 -15.44 18.69 -1.63
N PHE A 89 -14.65 17.66 -1.99
CA PHE A 89 -14.19 17.41 -3.37
C PHE A 89 -14.55 16.02 -3.91
N ALA A 90 -15.64 15.42 -3.42
CA ALA A 90 -16.10 14.09 -3.85
C ALA A 90 -16.25 13.96 -5.38
N PHE A 91 -16.90 14.92 -6.02
CA PHE A 91 -17.18 14.87 -7.46
C PHE A 91 -15.90 14.84 -8.29
N VAL A 92 -15.01 15.83 -8.07
CA VAL A 92 -13.72 15.94 -8.77
C VAL A 92 -12.87 14.68 -8.55
N THR A 93 -12.77 14.21 -7.31
CA THR A 93 -11.98 13.02 -6.96
C THR A 93 -12.51 11.76 -7.64
N SER A 94 -13.84 11.54 -7.62
CA SER A 94 -14.47 10.34 -8.19
C SER A 94 -14.36 10.31 -9.71
N CYS A 95 -14.59 11.45 -10.38
CA CYS A 95 -14.43 11.55 -11.82
C CYS A 95 -12.97 11.42 -12.25
N THR A 96 -12.03 11.95 -11.46
CA THR A 96 -10.58 11.78 -11.68
C THR A 96 -10.17 10.32 -11.62
N LEU A 97 -10.69 9.55 -10.65
CA LEU A 97 -10.46 8.10 -10.55
C LEU A 97 -10.94 7.37 -11.81
N ILE A 98 -12.20 7.63 -12.22
CA ILE A 98 -12.80 6.97 -13.39
C ILE A 98 -11.99 7.27 -14.65
N LEU A 99 -11.70 8.55 -14.89
CA LEU A 99 -10.89 8.94 -16.05
C LEU A 99 -9.48 8.36 -15.95
N GLY A 100 -8.88 8.31 -14.76
CA GLY A 100 -7.56 7.73 -14.55
C GLY A 100 -7.49 6.25 -14.91
N PHE A 101 -8.51 5.47 -14.56
CA PHE A 101 -8.57 4.08 -14.99
C PHE A 101 -8.70 3.95 -16.52
N LEU A 102 -9.56 4.75 -17.16
CA LEU A 102 -9.68 4.77 -18.62
C LEU A 102 -8.35 5.15 -19.30
N MET A 103 -7.70 6.19 -18.80
CA MET A 103 -6.41 6.65 -19.31
C MET A 103 -5.30 5.64 -19.07
N ASN A 104 -5.34 4.86 -17.98
CA ASN A 104 -4.40 3.75 -17.78
C ASN A 104 -4.53 2.70 -18.90
N LEU A 105 -5.75 2.33 -19.29
CA LEU A 105 -5.98 1.39 -20.41
C LEU A 105 -5.48 1.96 -21.74
N VAL A 106 -5.78 3.23 -22.02
CA VAL A 106 -5.34 3.92 -23.25
C VAL A 106 -3.81 3.97 -23.31
N ILE A 107 -3.16 4.40 -22.23
CA ILE A 107 -1.70 4.53 -22.15
C ILE A 107 -1.04 3.16 -22.26
N ALA A 108 -1.57 2.12 -21.60
CA ALA A 108 -1.05 0.77 -21.73
C ALA A 108 -1.17 0.22 -23.16
N ARG A 109 -2.20 0.62 -23.90
CA ARG A 109 -2.38 0.23 -25.30
C ARG A 109 -1.36 0.85 -26.23
N ILE A 110 -1.13 2.16 -26.11
CA ILE A 110 -0.37 2.94 -27.11
C ILE A 110 1.11 3.14 -26.74
N THR A 111 1.49 3.00 -25.46
CA THR A 111 2.87 3.21 -24.99
C THR A 111 3.57 1.90 -24.62
N PRO A 112 4.90 1.91 -24.37
CA PRO A 112 5.60 0.77 -23.80
C PRO A 112 5.24 0.42 -22.35
N PHE A 113 4.46 1.27 -21.66
CA PHE A 113 4.09 1.06 -20.26
C PHE A 113 2.90 0.10 -20.15
N LYS A 114 3.18 -1.21 -20.06
CA LYS A 114 2.15 -2.25 -20.22
C LYS A 114 1.37 -2.64 -18.95
N ASN A 115 1.44 -1.83 -17.90
CA ASN A 115 0.84 -2.21 -16.61
C ASN A 115 -0.60 -1.68 -16.50
N ILE A 116 -1.54 -2.56 -16.14
CA ILE A 116 -2.94 -2.22 -15.89
C ILE A 116 -3.22 -2.31 -14.39
N PHE A 117 -3.65 -1.21 -13.79
CA PHE A 117 -3.65 -1.01 -12.35
C PHE A 117 -5.00 -1.35 -11.71
N PHE A 118 -5.02 -2.33 -10.81
CA PHE A 118 -6.26 -2.87 -10.22
C PHE A 118 -6.50 -2.52 -8.76
N THR A 119 -5.59 -1.80 -8.11
CA THR A 119 -5.79 -1.42 -6.70
C THR A 119 -6.58 -0.12 -6.60
N THR A 120 -7.90 -0.22 -6.77
CA THR A 120 -8.82 0.93 -6.82
C THR A 120 -8.73 1.84 -5.59
N GLY A 121 -8.50 1.29 -4.39
CA GLY A 121 -8.31 2.10 -3.18
C GLY A 121 -7.09 3.01 -3.27
N HIS A 122 -5.95 2.49 -3.70
CA HIS A 122 -4.74 3.28 -3.91
C HIS A 122 -4.87 4.28 -5.06
N SER A 123 -5.61 3.92 -6.12
CA SER A 123 -5.96 4.85 -7.21
C SER A 123 -6.85 5.98 -6.73
N LEU A 124 -7.80 5.71 -5.82
CA LEU A 124 -8.65 6.72 -5.23
C LEU A 124 -7.84 7.69 -4.37
N PHE A 125 -6.91 7.19 -3.56
CA PHE A 125 -6.04 8.06 -2.74
C PHE A 125 -5.18 8.96 -3.64
N PHE A 126 -4.63 8.43 -4.74
CA PHE A 126 -3.84 9.27 -5.64
C PHE A 126 -4.70 10.24 -6.46
N ALA A 127 -5.89 9.80 -6.90
CA ALA A 127 -6.88 10.68 -7.53
C ALA A 127 -7.19 11.86 -6.61
N CYS A 128 -7.35 11.59 -5.31
CA CYS A 128 -7.59 12.59 -4.29
C CYS A 128 -6.42 13.57 -4.18
N VAL A 129 -5.18 13.07 -4.04
CA VAL A 129 -3.96 13.91 -3.99
C VAL A 129 -3.84 14.83 -5.22
N LEU A 130 -4.00 14.27 -6.43
CA LEU A 130 -3.92 15.05 -7.67
C LEU A 130 -5.05 16.09 -7.75
N SER A 131 -6.26 15.71 -7.34
CA SER A 131 -7.41 16.63 -7.29
C SER A 131 -7.16 17.76 -6.31
N LEU A 132 -6.73 17.46 -5.08
CA LEU A 132 -6.45 18.47 -4.06
C LEU A 132 -5.38 19.47 -4.51
N ILE A 133 -4.29 19.01 -5.12
CA ILE A 133 -3.25 19.91 -5.63
C ILE A 133 -3.84 20.81 -6.72
N LEU A 134 -4.57 20.27 -7.70
CA LEU A 134 -5.20 21.07 -8.75
C LEU A 134 -6.21 22.08 -8.19
N LYS A 135 -6.99 21.69 -7.17
CA LYS A 135 -7.95 22.58 -6.50
C LYS A 135 -7.27 23.65 -5.65
N ALA A 136 -6.15 23.35 -5.00
CA ALA A 136 -5.33 24.35 -4.29
C ALA A 136 -4.79 25.42 -5.23
N HIS A 137 -4.46 25.05 -6.47
CA HIS A 137 -4.11 25.97 -7.56
C HIS A 137 -5.33 26.57 -8.28
N GLN A 138 -6.52 26.51 -7.67
CA GLN A 138 -7.77 27.12 -8.16
C GLN A 138 -8.26 26.63 -9.53
N PHE A 139 -7.86 25.44 -9.97
CA PHE A 139 -8.41 24.87 -11.19
C PHE A 139 -9.92 24.59 -11.03
N ALA A 140 -10.68 24.93 -12.06
CA ALA A 140 -12.07 24.51 -12.17
C ALA A 140 -12.17 22.99 -12.29
N ASP A 141 -13.34 22.44 -11.98
CA ASP A 141 -13.52 20.98 -11.83
C ASP A 141 -13.21 20.20 -13.10
N ILE A 142 -13.64 20.68 -14.27
CA ILE A 142 -13.42 19.98 -15.53
C ILE A 142 -11.92 19.90 -15.87
N PRO A 143 -11.14 21.01 -15.90
CA PRO A 143 -9.68 20.94 -16.05
C PRO A 143 -9.00 20.05 -15.00
N ALA A 144 -9.42 20.13 -13.74
CA ALA A 144 -8.83 19.32 -12.67
C ALA A 144 -9.05 17.82 -12.93
N ILE A 145 -10.25 17.42 -13.33
CA ILE A 145 -10.58 16.03 -13.68
C ILE A 145 -9.73 15.56 -14.87
N LEU A 146 -9.66 16.36 -15.95
CA LEU A 146 -8.95 15.98 -17.17
C LEU A 146 -7.44 15.82 -16.94
N ILE A 147 -6.81 16.78 -16.26
CA ILE A 147 -5.38 16.76 -15.95
C ILE A 147 -5.09 15.66 -14.93
N GLY A 148 -5.81 15.65 -13.81
CA GLY A 148 -5.62 14.68 -12.74
C GLY A 148 -5.86 13.25 -13.21
N GLY A 149 -6.91 13.01 -14.00
CA GLY A 149 -7.22 11.67 -14.54
C GLY A 149 -6.16 11.22 -15.54
N THR A 150 -5.71 12.10 -16.43
CA THR A 150 -4.65 11.75 -17.38
C THR A 150 -3.34 11.42 -16.66
N LEU A 151 -2.95 12.21 -15.66
CA LEU A 151 -1.77 11.96 -14.84
C LEU A 151 -1.88 10.65 -14.06
N LEU A 152 -3.03 10.41 -13.42
CA LEU A 152 -3.28 9.16 -12.70
C LEU A 152 -3.14 7.95 -13.63
N GLY A 153 -3.74 8.00 -14.81
CA GLY A 153 -3.64 6.93 -15.79
C GLY A 153 -2.21 6.69 -16.27
N PHE A 154 -1.45 7.76 -16.48
CA PHE A 154 -0.04 7.70 -16.85
C PHE A 154 0.80 7.05 -15.75
N PHE A 155 0.69 7.53 -14.52
CA PHE A 155 1.44 6.99 -13.39
C PHE A 155 1.06 5.55 -13.07
N SER A 156 -0.21 5.18 -13.24
CA SER A 156 -0.70 3.80 -13.09
C SER A 156 -0.04 2.84 -14.08
N ALA A 157 0.27 3.30 -15.30
CA ALA A 157 0.99 2.50 -16.30
C ALA A 157 2.51 2.52 -16.09
N ALA A 158 3.06 3.70 -15.83
CA ALA A 158 4.49 3.95 -15.86
C ALA A 158 5.22 3.55 -14.57
N LEU A 159 4.68 3.88 -13.39
CA LEU A 159 5.36 3.63 -12.11
C LEU A 159 5.63 2.16 -11.82
N PRO A 160 4.70 1.20 -12.08
CA PRO A 160 4.99 -0.22 -11.89
C PRO A 160 6.21 -0.70 -12.71
N GLN A 161 6.51 -0.06 -13.83
CA GLN A 161 7.64 -0.41 -14.69
C GLN A 161 8.99 -0.27 -13.95
N LEU A 162 9.10 0.67 -13.01
CA LEU A 162 10.29 0.85 -12.18
C LEU A 162 10.57 -0.37 -11.30
N CYS A 163 9.50 -1.05 -10.88
CA CYS A 163 9.56 -2.22 -10.02
C CYS A 163 9.75 -3.53 -10.79
N GLN A 164 9.44 -3.55 -12.10
CA GLN A 164 9.38 -4.80 -12.87
C GLN A 164 10.69 -5.62 -12.88
N PRO A 165 11.90 -5.03 -12.95
CA PRO A 165 13.14 -5.81 -12.83
C PRO A 165 13.27 -6.57 -11.51
N PHE A 166 12.76 -6.01 -10.41
CA PHE A 166 12.76 -6.64 -9.09
C PHE A 166 11.61 -7.64 -8.96
N MET A 167 10.43 -7.32 -9.51
CA MET A 167 9.30 -8.27 -9.59
C MET A 167 9.74 -9.58 -10.23
N ARG A 168 10.41 -9.54 -11.39
CA ARG A 168 10.95 -10.75 -12.04
C ARG A 168 11.89 -11.57 -11.16
N ARG A 169 12.66 -10.92 -10.29
CA ARG A 169 13.56 -11.60 -9.34
C ARG A 169 12.79 -12.21 -8.17
N ILE A 170 11.75 -11.54 -7.69
CA ILE A 170 10.93 -11.96 -6.55
C ILE A 170 10.01 -13.11 -6.95
N THR A 171 9.30 -12.98 -8.08
CA THR A 171 8.27 -13.94 -8.50
C THR A 171 8.80 -15.04 -9.40
N GLY A 172 9.96 -14.84 -10.04
CA GLY A 172 10.48 -15.73 -11.07
C GLY A 172 9.72 -15.65 -12.40
N SER A 173 8.77 -14.73 -12.55
CA SER A 173 7.97 -14.53 -13.77
C SER A 173 7.81 -13.05 -14.12
N ASP A 174 7.40 -12.75 -15.35
CA ASP A 174 7.10 -11.38 -15.80
C ASP A 174 5.59 -11.15 -15.98
N GLU A 175 4.77 -12.03 -15.40
CA GLU A 175 3.32 -12.09 -15.64
C GLU A 175 2.55 -11.04 -14.85
N THR A 176 3.06 -10.60 -13.70
CA THR A 176 2.41 -9.63 -12.82
C THR A 176 3.31 -8.44 -12.53
N ALA A 177 2.68 -7.32 -12.19
CA ALA A 177 3.34 -6.11 -11.72
C ALA A 177 2.80 -5.71 -10.34
N ILE A 178 3.46 -4.77 -9.68
CA ILE A 178 3.00 -4.23 -8.38
C ILE A 178 2.24 -2.92 -8.58
N GLY A 179 1.13 -2.74 -7.88
CA GLY A 179 0.19 -1.61 -7.93
C GLY A 179 -0.14 -1.10 -6.52
N HIS A 180 0.47 0.00 -6.05
CA HIS A 180 0.30 0.53 -4.69
C HIS A 180 0.66 2.03 -4.52
N PHE A 181 1.28 2.66 -5.53
CA PHE A 181 1.83 4.03 -5.47
C PHE A 181 2.91 4.26 -4.40
N ASN A 182 3.80 3.28 -4.28
CA ASN A 182 5.09 3.39 -3.58
C ASN A 182 6.25 2.88 -4.47
N MET A 183 6.06 2.80 -5.78
CA MET A 183 6.97 2.15 -6.72
C MET A 183 8.31 2.83 -6.80
N VAL A 184 8.37 4.16 -6.69
CA VAL A 184 9.66 4.87 -6.59
C VAL A 184 10.41 4.38 -5.36
N GLY A 185 9.71 4.25 -4.23
CA GLY A 185 10.25 3.70 -2.99
C GLY A 185 10.67 2.23 -3.12
N TYR A 186 9.83 1.37 -3.67
CA TYR A 186 10.15 -0.06 -3.79
C TYR A 186 11.32 -0.31 -4.75
N ALA A 187 11.37 0.41 -5.87
CA ALA A 187 12.51 0.39 -6.77
C ALA A 187 13.78 0.89 -6.06
N LEU A 188 13.70 2.01 -5.32
CA LEU A 188 14.81 2.54 -4.52
C LEU A 188 15.31 1.50 -3.50
N SER A 189 14.40 0.82 -2.80
CA SER A 189 14.76 -0.26 -1.87
C SER A 189 15.51 -1.40 -2.57
N GLY A 190 15.02 -1.81 -3.76
CA GLY A 190 15.70 -2.78 -4.61
C GLY A 190 17.11 -2.33 -5.03
N TYR A 191 17.29 -1.05 -5.38
CA TYR A 191 18.61 -0.49 -5.73
C TYR A 191 19.54 -0.37 -4.52
N ILE A 192 19.03 0.02 -3.35
CA ILE A 192 19.81 0.01 -2.10
C ILE A 192 20.29 -1.40 -1.79
N GLY A 193 19.43 -2.41 -1.97
CA GLY A 193 19.83 -3.81 -1.81
C GLY A 193 20.96 -4.23 -2.77
N MET A 194 21.06 -3.64 -3.97
CA MET A 194 22.18 -3.93 -4.89
C MET A 194 23.54 -3.49 -4.34
N LEU A 195 23.59 -2.48 -3.46
CA LEU A 195 24.82 -2.11 -2.74
C LEU A 195 25.35 -3.28 -1.89
N PHE A 196 24.46 -4.18 -1.46
CA PHE A 196 24.76 -5.40 -0.72
C PHE A 196 24.72 -6.66 -1.60
N GLY A 197 24.82 -6.53 -2.93
CA GLY A 197 24.67 -7.64 -3.88
C GLY A 197 25.61 -8.83 -3.65
N LYS A 198 26.79 -8.61 -3.05
CA LYS A 198 27.73 -9.67 -2.61
C LYS A 198 27.14 -10.59 -1.54
N HIS A 199 26.05 -10.20 -0.90
CA HIS A 199 25.37 -10.91 0.18
C HIS A 199 23.94 -11.30 -0.18
N LYS A 200 23.55 -11.27 -1.45
CA LYS A 200 22.19 -11.61 -1.91
C LYS A 200 21.72 -13.00 -1.44
N GLU A 201 22.64 -13.98 -1.37
CA GLU A 201 22.35 -15.35 -0.92
C GLU A 201 22.03 -15.42 0.59
N LYS A 202 22.43 -14.40 1.37
CA LYS A 202 22.08 -14.27 2.79
C LYS A 202 20.68 -13.67 2.93
N THR A 203 19.70 -14.32 2.33
CA THR A 203 18.29 -13.93 2.37
C THR A 203 17.70 -14.01 3.79
N THR A 204 16.70 -13.19 4.08
CA THR A 204 15.90 -13.27 5.31
C THR A 204 15.26 -14.64 5.51
N GLU A 205 14.93 -15.33 4.42
CA GLU A 205 14.27 -16.64 4.47
C GLU A 205 15.19 -17.80 4.89
N HIS A 206 16.50 -17.53 5.04
CA HIS A 206 17.50 -18.51 5.48
C HIS A 206 18.16 -18.12 6.81
N ILE A 207 17.52 -17.23 7.60
CA ILE A 207 18.00 -16.89 8.93
C ILE A 207 17.88 -18.13 9.84
N ASN A 208 19.04 -18.63 10.29
CA ASN A 208 19.11 -19.75 11.22
C ASN A 208 18.83 -19.28 12.65
N PHE A 209 17.59 -19.45 13.11
CA PHE A 209 17.24 -19.22 14.50
C PHE A 209 17.81 -20.30 15.44
N PRO A 210 18.30 -19.93 16.64
CA PRO A 210 18.64 -20.90 17.67
C PRO A 210 17.39 -21.70 18.07
N LYS A 211 17.57 -22.91 18.62
CA LYS A 211 16.46 -23.86 18.87
C LYS A 211 15.28 -23.25 19.66
N TRP A 212 15.53 -22.36 20.62
CA TRP A 212 14.46 -21.72 21.40
C TRP A 212 13.69 -20.63 20.63
N LEU A 213 14.25 -20.10 19.54
CA LEU A 213 13.61 -19.17 18.59
C LEU A 213 13.12 -19.88 17.32
N SER A 214 13.12 -21.22 17.28
CA SER A 214 12.79 -21.94 16.04
C SER A 214 11.36 -21.70 15.57
N PHE A 215 10.46 -21.22 16.44
CA PHE A 215 9.11 -20.84 16.05
C PHE A 215 9.07 -19.62 15.12
N PHE A 216 10.09 -18.76 15.10
CA PHE A 216 10.21 -17.67 14.11
C PHE A 216 10.46 -18.16 12.67
N ARG A 217 10.70 -19.47 12.49
CA ARG A 217 10.73 -20.10 11.16
C ARG A 217 9.33 -20.20 10.54
N ASP A 218 8.31 -20.30 11.37
CA ASP A 218 6.92 -20.16 10.91
C ASP A 218 6.58 -18.68 10.84
N PHE A 219 6.23 -18.21 9.65
CA PHE A 219 5.94 -16.80 9.41
C PHE A 219 4.82 -16.27 10.30
N LEU A 220 3.71 -17.00 10.44
CA LEU A 220 2.57 -16.55 11.24
C LEU A 220 2.96 -16.48 12.72
N MET A 221 3.72 -17.45 13.21
CA MET A 221 4.24 -17.43 14.58
C MET A 221 5.23 -16.29 14.82
N GLY A 222 6.09 -16.00 13.84
CA GLY A 222 7.00 -14.86 13.88
C GLY A 222 6.27 -13.52 13.93
N VAL A 223 5.23 -13.35 13.10
CA VAL A 223 4.35 -12.17 13.13
C VAL A 223 3.68 -12.04 14.49
N ALA A 224 3.06 -13.11 15.01
CA ALA A 224 2.36 -13.08 16.29
C ALA A 224 3.29 -12.63 17.43
N ALA A 225 4.50 -13.19 17.49
CA ALA A 225 5.46 -12.84 18.53
C ALA A 225 5.92 -11.39 18.47
N VAL A 226 6.22 -10.88 17.27
CA VAL A 226 6.57 -9.45 17.09
C VAL A 226 5.40 -8.56 17.51
N MET A 227 4.20 -8.87 17.06
CA MET A 227 3.02 -8.06 17.35
C MET A 227 2.66 -8.09 18.84
N LEU A 228 2.80 -9.23 19.51
CA LEU A 228 2.61 -9.34 20.96
C LEU A 228 3.54 -8.36 21.70
N VAL A 229 4.84 -8.37 21.37
CA VAL A 229 5.81 -7.47 21.99
C VAL A 229 5.41 -6.01 21.76
N LEU A 230 5.09 -5.65 20.52
CA LEU A 230 4.69 -4.27 20.18
C LEU A 230 3.43 -3.83 20.92
N PHE A 231 2.36 -4.63 20.90
CA PHE A 231 1.10 -4.29 21.57
C PHE A 231 1.25 -4.20 23.08
N TYR A 232 1.99 -5.13 23.72
CA TYR A 232 2.19 -5.08 25.16
C TYR A 232 3.02 -3.87 25.59
N ILE A 233 4.09 -3.53 24.86
CA ILE A 233 4.87 -2.32 25.16
C ILE A 233 3.97 -1.07 25.07
N SER A 234 3.17 -0.95 24.01
CA SER A 234 2.27 0.18 23.82
C SER A 234 1.17 0.24 24.89
N ALA A 235 0.53 -0.89 25.21
CA ALA A 235 -0.53 -0.96 26.22
C ALA A 235 -0.01 -0.60 27.62
N LEU A 236 1.14 -1.16 28.02
CA LEU A 236 1.76 -0.86 29.31
C LEU A 236 2.16 0.61 29.42
N LYS A 237 2.62 1.23 28.33
CA LYS A 237 2.97 2.65 28.29
C LYS A 237 1.74 3.57 28.27
N ALA A 238 0.69 3.20 27.53
CA ALA A 238 -0.58 3.94 27.50
C ALA A 238 -1.28 3.94 28.87
N GLY A 239 -1.04 2.90 29.66
CA GLY A 239 -1.63 2.72 30.98
C GLY A 239 -2.98 2.00 30.91
N ARG A 240 -3.48 1.65 32.10
CA ARG A 240 -4.69 0.86 32.27
C ARG A 240 -5.92 1.52 31.66
N ASP A 241 -6.15 2.80 31.93
CA ASP A 241 -7.41 3.46 31.58
C ASP A 241 -7.59 3.57 30.07
N VAL A 242 -6.58 4.08 29.36
CA VAL A 242 -6.57 4.16 27.88
C VAL A 242 -6.72 2.78 27.26
N THR A 243 -6.00 1.78 27.79
CA THR A 243 -6.08 0.42 27.26
C THR A 243 -7.44 -0.22 27.54
N GLN A 244 -8.02 0.01 28.71
CA GLN A 244 -9.32 -0.52 29.10
C GLN A 244 -10.46 0.10 28.27
N GLU A 245 -10.36 1.39 27.95
CA GLU A 245 -11.30 2.09 27.07
C GLU A 245 -11.33 1.42 25.69
N LEU A 246 -10.16 1.19 25.07
CA LEU A 246 -10.05 0.47 23.80
C LEU A 246 -10.46 -1.00 23.90
N ALA A 247 -10.24 -1.62 25.06
CA ALA A 247 -10.59 -3.02 25.30
C ALA A 247 -12.09 -3.26 25.47
N GLY A 248 -12.86 -2.21 25.76
CA GLY A 248 -14.28 -2.30 26.07
C GLY A 248 -14.53 -3.25 27.25
N THR A 249 -15.20 -4.37 26.99
CA THR A 249 -15.51 -5.40 27.99
C THR A 249 -14.34 -6.35 28.27
N THR A 250 -13.31 -6.36 27.43
CA THR A 250 -12.13 -7.21 27.61
C THR A 250 -11.21 -6.61 28.66
N HIS A 251 -10.57 -7.42 29.49
CA HIS A 251 -9.59 -6.92 30.46
C HIS A 251 -8.39 -6.30 29.74
N TRP A 252 -7.91 -5.14 30.22
CA TRP A 252 -6.85 -4.35 29.55
C TRP A 252 -5.55 -5.12 29.25
N LEU A 253 -5.19 -6.14 30.04
CA LEU A 253 -4.01 -7.00 29.77
C LEU A 253 -4.29 -8.15 28.78
N VAL A 254 -5.56 -8.50 28.56
CA VAL A 254 -5.98 -9.52 27.58
C VAL A 254 -6.15 -8.87 26.21
N PHE A 255 -6.54 -7.60 26.16
CA PHE A 255 -6.68 -6.84 24.92
C PHE A 255 -5.44 -6.86 24.01
N PRO A 256 -4.22 -6.48 24.45
CA PRO A 256 -3.04 -6.50 23.59
C PRO A 256 -2.70 -7.90 23.08
N PHE A 257 -2.98 -8.95 23.87
CA PHE A 257 -2.86 -10.33 23.42
C PHE A 257 -3.82 -10.63 22.27
N VAL A 258 -5.11 -10.35 22.46
CA VAL A 258 -6.13 -10.56 21.42
C VAL A 258 -5.77 -9.77 20.16
N GLN A 259 -5.40 -8.49 20.27
CA GLN A 259 -5.06 -7.66 19.11
C GLN A 259 -3.87 -8.20 18.30
N ALA A 260 -2.82 -8.69 18.97
CA ALA A 260 -1.67 -9.29 18.29
C ALA A 260 -2.05 -10.56 17.50
N PHE A 261 -2.89 -11.43 18.08
CA PHE A 261 -3.38 -12.63 17.40
C PHE A 261 -4.44 -12.31 16.34
N THR A 262 -5.28 -11.29 16.53
CA THR A 262 -6.21 -10.78 15.53
C THR A 262 -5.46 -10.30 14.29
N PHE A 263 -4.37 -9.55 14.48
CA PHE A 263 -3.50 -9.14 13.37
C PHE A 263 -2.95 -10.36 12.61
N THR A 264 -2.44 -11.35 13.34
CA THR A 264 -1.87 -12.58 12.76
C THR A 264 -2.92 -13.40 12.01
N ALA A 265 -4.13 -13.52 12.57
CA ALA A 265 -5.26 -14.18 11.92
C ALA A 265 -5.66 -13.45 10.63
N GLY A 266 -5.72 -12.12 10.67
CA GLY A 266 -5.94 -11.28 9.49
C GLY A 266 -4.90 -11.52 8.39
N MET A 267 -3.62 -11.66 8.76
CA MET A 267 -2.54 -12.01 7.83
C MET A 267 -2.75 -13.40 7.19
N SER A 268 -3.16 -14.40 7.95
CA SER A 268 -3.46 -15.74 7.42
C SER A 268 -4.63 -15.72 6.43
N ILE A 269 -5.70 -14.99 6.76
CA ILE A 269 -6.88 -14.79 5.89
C ILE A 269 -6.44 -14.10 4.60
N LEU A 270 -5.68 -13.01 4.73
CA LEU A 270 -5.16 -12.23 3.61
C LEU A 270 -4.39 -13.11 2.63
N MET A 271 -3.46 -13.93 3.13
CA MET A 271 -2.60 -14.80 2.30
C MET A 271 -3.40 -15.89 1.58
N THR A 272 -4.44 -16.40 2.23
CA THR A 272 -5.36 -17.36 1.64
C THR A 272 -6.13 -16.73 0.47
N GLY A 273 -6.61 -15.49 0.65
CA GLY A 273 -7.27 -14.73 -0.41
C GLY A 273 -6.36 -14.47 -1.61
N VAL A 274 -5.13 -13.98 -1.37
CA VAL A 274 -4.12 -13.72 -2.42
C VAL A 274 -3.92 -14.92 -3.32
N ARG A 275 -3.66 -16.10 -2.74
CA ARG A 275 -3.41 -17.32 -3.53
C ARG A 275 -4.61 -17.72 -4.37
N MET A 276 -5.82 -17.49 -3.87
CA MET A 276 -7.06 -17.88 -4.54
C MET A 276 -7.35 -17.05 -5.80
N PHE A 277 -7.19 -15.72 -5.73
CA PHE A 277 -7.50 -14.87 -6.89
C PHE A 277 -6.32 -14.71 -7.85
N LEU A 278 -5.07 -14.82 -7.37
CA LEU A 278 -3.88 -14.56 -8.18
C LEU A 278 -3.74 -15.53 -9.36
N SER A 279 -4.08 -16.81 -9.19
CA SER A 279 -4.02 -17.79 -10.28
C SER A 279 -5.06 -17.50 -11.37
N GLU A 280 -6.28 -17.13 -10.96
CA GLU A 280 -7.38 -16.86 -11.89
C GLU A 280 -7.18 -15.53 -12.64
N ILE A 281 -6.70 -14.49 -11.96
CA ILE A 281 -6.45 -13.19 -12.61
C ILE A 281 -5.29 -13.29 -13.60
N THR A 282 -4.23 -14.04 -13.28
CA THR A 282 -3.10 -14.24 -14.18
C THR A 282 -3.53 -15.01 -15.43
N ALA A 283 -4.32 -16.08 -15.26
CA ALA A 283 -4.88 -16.82 -16.38
C ALA A 283 -5.78 -15.95 -17.26
N ALA A 284 -6.69 -15.17 -16.66
CA ALA A 284 -7.57 -14.28 -17.41
C ALA A 284 -6.80 -13.23 -18.24
N PHE A 285 -5.68 -12.75 -17.70
CA PHE A 285 -4.84 -11.73 -18.34
C PHE A 285 -4.13 -12.20 -19.61
N VAL A 286 -3.98 -13.50 -19.83
CA VAL A 286 -3.37 -14.05 -21.06
C VAL A 286 -4.11 -13.52 -22.30
N SER A 287 -5.44 -13.65 -22.35
CA SER A 287 -6.21 -13.13 -23.49
C SER A 287 -6.31 -11.61 -23.55
N ILE A 288 -6.29 -10.93 -22.40
CA ILE A 288 -6.23 -9.47 -22.38
C ILE A 288 -4.94 -8.99 -23.03
N SER A 289 -3.83 -9.63 -22.64
CA SER A 289 -2.50 -9.38 -23.15
C SER A 289 -2.36 -9.74 -24.64
N GLU A 290 -2.93 -10.86 -25.09
CA GLU A 290 -2.79 -11.29 -26.49
C GLU A 290 -3.70 -10.53 -27.46
N LYS A 291 -4.93 -10.17 -27.04
CA LYS A 291 -5.97 -9.67 -27.96
C LYS A 291 -6.24 -8.18 -27.84
N PHE A 292 -6.26 -7.65 -26.62
CA PHE A 292 -6.76 -6.30 -26.36
C PHE A 292 -5.61 -5.30 -26.16
N ILE A 293 -4.68 -5.60 -25.26
CA ILE A 293 -3.55 -4.74 -24.90
C ILE A 293 -2.26 -5.59 -24.93
N PRO A 294 -1.53 -5.62 -26.07
CA PRO A 294 -0.32 -6.41 -26.27
C PRO A 294 0.69 -6.29 -25.12
N ASN A 295 1.05 -7.43 -24.55
CA ASN A 295 2.04 -7.58 -23.47
C ASN A 295 1.62 -6.94 -22.13
N SER A 296 0.33 -6.74 -21.91
CA SER A 296 -0.18 -6.18 -20.65
C SER A 296 0.02 -7.10 -19.47
N ARG A 297 0.26 -6.49 -18.30
CA ARG A 297 0.39 -7.15 -17.00
C ARG A 297 -0.61 -6.55 -16.03
N PRO A 298 -1.30 -7.36 -15.21
CA PRO A 298 -2.05 -6.84 -14.08
C PRO A 298 -1.07 -6.33 -13.01
N ALA A 299 -1.20 -5.06 -12.64
CA ALA A 299 -0.54 -4.48 -11.48
C ALA A 299 -1.43 -4.66 -10.25
N LEU A 300 -0.95 -5.47 -9.32
CA LEU A 300 -1.68 -5.99 -8.16
C LEU A 300 -1.11 -5.46 -6.85
N ASP A 301 -1.91 -5.53 -5.79
CA ASP A 301 -1.56 -5.01 -4.48
C ASP A 301 -0.33 -5.70 -3.87
N VAL A 302 0.34 -5.01 -2.95
CA VAL A 302 1.61 -5.45 -2.36
C VAL A 302 1.56 -6.81 -1.67
N PRO A 303 0.46 -7.25 -1.05
CA PRO A 303 0.49 -8.55 -0.40
C PRO A 303 0.61 -9.72 -1.38
N THR A 304 0.45 -9.48 -2.68
CA THR A 304 0.76 -10.47 -3.72
C THR A 304 2.25 -10.87 -3.72
N VAL A 305 3.16 -10.02 -3.22
CA VAL A 305 4.59 -10.38 -3.12
C VAL A 305 4.99 -10.96 -1.77
N PHE A 306 4.13 -10.87 -0.74
CA PHE A 306 4.45 -11.35 0.61
C PHE A 306 4.69 -12.86 0.68
N PRO A 307 3.97 -13.73 -0.06
CA PRO A 307 4.25 -15.17 -0.07
C PRO A 307 5.66 -15.54 -0.53
N PHE A 308 6.33 -14.68 -1.30
CA PHE A 308 7.65 -14.97 -1.86
C PHE A 308 8.81 -14.70 -0.89
N ALA A 309 8.65 -13.77 0.04
CA ALA A 309 9.65 -13.48 1.08
C ALA A 309 8.99 -13.00 2.38
N PRO A 310 8.24 -13.89 3.06
CA PRO A 310 7.45 -13.53 4.24
C PRO A 310 8.30 -13.01 5.41
N THR A 311 9.50 -13.56 5.63
CA THR A 311 10.40 -13.06 6.69
C THR A 311 10.89 -11.65 6.39
N ALA A 312 11.14 -11.34 5.10
CA ALA A 312 11.51 -9.99 4.66
C ALA A 312 10.42 -8.95 4.97
N VAL A 313 9.14 -9.33 4.94
CA VAL A 313 8.02 -8.44 5.29
C VAL A 313 8.13 -7.99 6.74
N ILE A 314 8.41 -8.90 7.67
CA ILE A 314 8.54 -8.58 9.11
C ILE A 314 9.76 -7.70 9.36
N VAL A 315 10.91 -8.09 8.80
CA VAL A 315 12.16 -7.33 8.94
C VAL A 315 12.00 -5.92 8.36
N GLY A 316 11.36 -5.82 7.19
CA GLY A 316 11.09 -4.56 6.53
C GLY A 316 10.12 -3.67 7.32
N PHE A 317 9.04 -4.25 7.86
CA PHE A 317 8.11 -3.54 8.74
C PHE A 317 8.84 -2.93 9.94
N LEU A 318 9.59 -3.74 10.70
CA LEU A 318 10.31 -3.27 11.89
C LEU A 318 11.31 -2.17 11.54
N SER A 319 12.09 -2.35 10.46
CA SER A 319 13.06 -1.35 10.01
C SER A 319 12.40 -0.03 9.60
N SER A 320 11.32 -0.11 8.81
CA SER A 320 10.54 1.04 8.37
C SER A 320 9.87 1.76 9.53
N TYR A 321 9.35 1.02 10.51
CA TYR A 321 8.68 1.60 11.67
C TYR A 321 9.69 2.33 12.56
N VAL A 322 10.84 1.71 12.85
CA VAL A 322 11.94 2.38 13.58
C VAL A 322 12.41 3.64 12.87
N ALA A 323 12.57 3.60 11.54
CA ALA A 323 12.90 4.77 10.74
C ALA A 323 11.85 5.87 10.85
N GLY A 324 10.57 5.54 10.77
CA GLY A 324 9.48 6.50 10.94
C GLY A 324 9.50 7.15 12.33
N LEU A 325 9.73 6.38 13.39
CA LEU A 325 9.86 6.90 14.76
C LEU A 325 11.08 7.82 14.92
N LEU A 326 12.20 7.46 14.28
CA LEU A 326 13.36 8.36 14.21
C LEU A 326 13.01 9.64 13.45
N GLY A 327 12.21 9.55 12.38
CA GLY A 327 11.66 10.71 11.68
C GLY A 327 10.87 11.64 12.60
N VAL A 328 9.99 11.09 13.45
CA VAL A 328 9.27 11.87 14.48
C VAL A 328 10.24 12.57 15.42
N LEU A 329 11.24 11.86 15.94
CA LEU A 329 12.24 12.44 16.83
C LEU A 329 12.98 13.62 16.17
N ILE A 330 13.40 13.45 14.91
CA ILE A 330 14.05 14.49 14.13
C ILE A 330 13.10 15.69 13.95
N MET A 331 11.85 15.47 13.54
CA MET A 331 10.88 16.55 13.36
C MET A 331 10.66 17.36 14.64
N VAL A 332 10.59 16.70 15.80
CA VAL A 332 10.45 17.35 17.11
C VAL A 332 11.72 18.13 17.48
N LEU A 333 12.90 17.51 17.38
CA LEU A 333 14.17 18.14 17.74
C LEU A 333 14.49 19.37 16.89
N PHE A 334 14.08 19.37 15.63
CA PHE A 334 14.30 20.48 14.69
C PHE A 334 13.08 21.42 14.58
N ASN A 335 12.09 21.30 15.46
CA ASN A 335 10.88 22.16 15.51
C ASN A 335 10.17 22.29 14.16
N PHE A 336 9.92 21.17 13.48
CA PHE A 336 9.16 21.17 12.24
C PHE A 336 7.75 21.74 12.47
N PRO A 337 7.18 22.46 11.48
CA PRO A 337 5.83 23.05 11.60
C PRO A 337 4.73 21.98 11.71
N VAL A 338 4.99 20.78 11.20
CA VAL A 338 4.14 19.61 11.37
C VAL A 338 4.99 18.40 11.71
N VAL A 339 4.53 17.63 12.70
CA VAL A 339 5.12 16.33 13.05
C VAL A 339 4.24 15.24 12.45
N ILE A 340 4.77 14.52 11.46
CA ILE A 340 4.06 13.40 10.85
C ILE A 340 4.36 12.12 11.62
N ILE A 341 3.31 11.49 12.15
CA ILE A 341 3.40 10.24 12.89
C ILE A 341 3.19 9.09 11.89
N PRO A 342 4.17 8.17 11.76
CA PRO A 342 4.05 7.02 10.88
C PRO A 342 2.95 6.08 11.38
N ALA A 343 1.95 5.82 10.56
CA ALA A 343 0.96 4.81 10.87
C ALA A 343 1.58 3.41 10.74
N ALA A 344 1.37 2.56 11.76
CA ALA A 344 1.97 1.23 11.78
C ALA A 344 1.52 0.35 10.59
N HIS A 345 0.26 0.46 10.14
CA HIS A 345 -0.22 -0.28 8.97
C HIS A 345 0.49 0.15 7.68
N ILE A 346 0.73 1.45 7.49
CA ILE A 346 1.49 1.94 6.34
C ILE A 346 2.93 1.43 6.39
N CYS A 347 3.56 1.46 7.56
CA CYS A 347 4.91 0.89 7.74
C CYS A 347 4.95 -0.61 7.51
N PHE A 348 3.89 -1.33 7.88
CA PHE A 348 3.79 -2.78 7.66
C PHE A 348 3.70 -3.08 6.16
N PHE A 349 2.71 -2.53 5.46
CA PHE A 349 2.51 -2.82 4.04
C PHE A 349 3.65 -2.23 3.19
N SER A 350 3.95 -0.95 3.35
CA SER A 350 4.95 -0.27 2.53
C SER A 350 6.38 -0.68 2.91
N GLY A 351 6.69 -0.67 4.20
CA GLY A 351 8.00 -1.07 4.71
C GLY A 351 8.28 -2.55 4.52
N GLY A 352 7.26 -3.41 4.70
CA GLY A 352 7.38 -4.84 4.42
C GLY A 352 7.63 -5.14 2.95
N THR A 353 6.91 -4.46 2.04
CA THR A 353 7.15 -4.57 0.59
C THR A 353 8.55 -4.09 0.21
N ALA A 354 8.97 -2.94 0.74
CA ALA A 354 10.34 -2.47 0.56
C ALA A 354 11.34 -3.53 1.05
N GLY A 355 11.03 -4.25 2.12
CA GLY A 355 11.85 -5.32 2.67
C GLY A 355 12.02 -6.47 1.69
N VAL A 356 10.93 -6.91 1.06
CA VAL A 356 10.93 -7.93 -0.01
C VAL A 356 11.81 -7.48 -1.19
N PHE A 357 11.65 -6.23 -1.64
CA PHE A 357 12.43 -5.68 -2.75
C PHE A 357 13.92 -5.59 -2.44
N GLY A 358 14.28 -5.05 -1.27
CA GLY A 358 15.68 -4.97 -0.83
C GLY A 358 16.29 -6.36 -0.58
N ASN A 359 15.50 -7.31 -0.08
CA ASN A 359 15.94 -8.70 0.11
C ASN A 359 16.28 -9.37 -1.22
N SER A 360 15.49 -9.13 -2.27
CA SER A 360 15.68 -9.74 -3.61
C SER A 360 17.03 -9.41 -4.24
N THR A 361 17.71 -8.35 -3.80
CA THR A 361 18.98 -7.89 -4.37
C THR A 361 20.13 -7.89 -3.36
N GLY A 362 19.86 -7.78 -2.06
CA GLY A 362 20.88 -7.60 -1.03
C GLY A 362 20.73 -8.48 0.22
N GLY A 363 19.82 -9.46 0.20
CA GLY A 363 19.50 -10.29 1.35
C GLY A 363 18.99 -9.48 2.54
N TRP A 364 19.18 -9.98 3.78
CA TRP A 364 18.67 -9.30 4.98
C TRP A 364 19.20 -7.87 5.18
N ARG A 365 20.41 -7.56 4.68
CA ARG A 365 20.98 -6.20 4.74
C ARG A 365 20.23 -5.25 3.83
N GLY A 366 19.94 -5.70 2.61
CA GLY A 366 19.11 -4.95 1.66
C GLY A 366 17.70 -4.74 2.19
N ALA A 367 17.11 -5.75 2.81
CA ALA A 367 15.79 -5.64 3.45
C ALA A 367 15.77 -4.55 4.54
N ILE A 368 16.74 -4.56 5.46
CA ILE A 368 16.82 -3.55 6.53
C ILE A 368 17.07 -2.17 5.96
N ALA A 369 18.15 -1.99 5.18
CA ALA A 369 18.57 -0.68 4.71
C ALA A 369 17.55 -0.05 3.75
N GLY A 370 17.00 -0.85 2.84
CA GLY A 370 15.97 -0.41 1.90
C GLY A 370 14.70 0.04 2.62
N SER A 371 14.14 -0.81 3.50
CA SER A 371 12.96 -0.45 4.28
C SER A 371 13.18 0.71 5.24
N PHE A 372 14.39 0.87 5.79
CA PHE A 372 14.73 2.00 6.66
C PHE A 372 14.59 3.33 5.90
N VAL A 373 15.16 3.40 4.69
CA VAL A 373 15.03 4.59 3.84
C VAL A 373 13.56 4.86 3.48
N ILE A 374 12.80 3.81 3.18
CA ILE A 374 11.36 3.95 2.89
C ILE A 374 10.61 4.48 4.10
N GLY A 375 10.89 3.98 5.31
CA GLY A 375 10.29 4.50 6.54
C GLY A 375 10.57 5.99 6.78
N LEU A 376 11.78 6.46 6.49
CA LEU A 376 12.09 7.90 6.54
C LEU A 376 11.29 8.69 5.49
N LEU A 377 11.23 8.21 4.26
CA LEU A 377 10.50 8.90 3.18
C LEU A 377 8.99 8.97 3.48
N LEU A 378 8.39 7.91 4.02
CA LEU A 378 6.99 7.89 4.44
C LEU A 378 6.69 8.91 5.55
N ALA A 379 7.67 9.26 6.38
CA ALA A 379 7.53 10.27 7.43
C ALA A 379 7.78 11.69 6.93
N PHE A 380 8.84 11.90 6.13
CA PHE A 380 9.27 13.24 5.74
C PHE A 380 8.56 13.79 4.52
N LEU A 381 8.32 13.00 3.48
CA LEU A 381 7.70 13.52 2.25
C LEU A 381 6.32 14.17 2.48
N PRO A 382 5.43 13.64 3.34
CA PRO A 382 4.13 14.26 3.58
C PRO A 382 4.19 15.64 4.21
N THR A 383 5.30 16.00 4.86
CA THR A 383 5.48 17.34 5.45
C THR A 383 5.42 18.45 4.40
N VAL A 384 5.72 18.15 3.14
CA VAL A 384 5.76 19.13 2.05
C VAL A 384 4.38 19.47 1.53
N LEU A 385 3.52 18.45 1.30
CA LEU A 385 2.18 18.67 0.75
C LEU A 385 1.12 18.89 1.83
N TYR A 386 1.41 18.56 3.09
CA TYR A 386 0.46 18.77 4.19
C TYR A 386 -0.06 20.21 4.29
N PRO A 387 0.78 21.27 4.20
CA PRO A 387 0.30 22.65 4.20
C PRO A 387 -0.62 22.99 3.01
N VAL A 388 -0.37 22.40 1.84
CA VAL A 388 -1.20 22.60 0.65
C VAL A 388 -2.60 22.04 0.90
N TYR A 389 -2.71 20.86 1.49
CA TYR A 389 -4.00 20.28 1.87
C TYR A 389 -4.68 21.10 2.98
N GLY A 390 -3.92 21.63 3.93
CA GLY A 390 -4.42 22.51 4.99
C GLY A 390 -5.08 23.79 4.46
N SER A 391 -4.56 24.39 3.38
CA SER A 391 -5.20 25.55 2.73
C SER A 391 -6.60 25.26 2.17
N LEU A 392 -6.94 23.99 1.98
CA LEU A 392 -8.25 23.52 1.54
C LEU A 392 -9.13 23.02 2.71
N GLY A 393 -8.72 23.24 3.96
CA GLY A 393 -9.41 22.75 5.16
C GLY A 393 -9.22 21.26 5.42
N ILE A 394 -8.30 20.59 4.72
CA ILE A 394 -8.01 19.17 4.91
C ILE A 394 -6.85 19.03 5.91
N GLU A 395 -7.19 19.03 7.19
CA GLU A 395 -6.25 18.94 8.32
C GLU A 395 -6.48 17.68 9.17
N GLY A 396 -5.45 17.24 9.90
CA GLY A 396 -5.55 16.13 10.85
C GLY A 396 -5.17 14.75 10.30
N SER A 397 -5.02 14.60 8.98
CA SER A 397 -4.37 13.44 8.36
C SER A 397 -3.68 13.82 7.04
N THR A 398 -2.86 12.92 6.51
CA THR A 398 -2.16 13.12 5.24
C THR A 398 -1.93 11.81 4.50
N PHE A 399 -1.38 11.92 3.29
CA PHE A 399 -1.07 10.82 2.38
C PHE A 399 0.41 10.42 2.49
N PRO A 400 0.77 9.29 3.11
CA PRO A 400 2.16 8.92 3.36
C PRO A 400 2.89 8.35 2.15
N ASN A 401 2.19 7.71 1.20
CA ASN A 401 2.88 6.95 0.17
C ASN A 401 3.80 7.85 -0.66
N ILE A 402 4.95 7.29 -1.01
CA ILE A 402 6.06 8.00 -1.63
C ILE A 402 5.64 8.58 -2.97
N ASP A 403 4.92 7.83 -3.81
CA ASP A 403 4.61 8.32 -5.15
C ASP A 403 3.55 9.43 -5.10
N TYR A 404 2.63 9.39 -4.13
CA TYR A 404 1.68 10.50 -3.88
C TYR A 404 2.42 11.80 -3.66
N ASN A 405 3.46 11.76 -2.82
CA ASN A 405 4.22 12.93 -2.48
C ASN A 405 5.23 13.31 -3.55
N VAL A 406 6.00 12.37 -4.10
CA VAL A 406 7.00 12.67 -5.13
C VAL A 406 6.32 13.28 -6.35
N MET A 407 5.28 12.64 -6.87
CA MET A 407 4.57 13.15 -8.05
C MET A 407 3.71 14.37 -7.72
N GLY A 408 3.10 14.39 -6.53
CA GLY A 408 2.33 15.54 -6.06
C GLY A 408 3.18 16.80 -5.89
N ILE A 409 4.36 16.69 -5.27
CA ILE A 409 5.31 17.81 -5.10
C ILE A 409 5.80 18.31 -6.46
N LEU A 410 6.08 17.40 -7.40
CA LEU A 410 6.49 17.79 -8.74
C LEU A 410 5.37 18.56 -9.47
N LEU A 411 4.13 18.10 -9.35
CA LEU A 411 2.96 18.78 -9.92
C LEU A 411 2.75 20.15 -9.26
N ASP A 412 2.74 20.22 -7.94
CA ASP A 412 2.54 21.44 -7.17
C ASP A 412 3.60 22.51 -7.50
N LYS A 413 4.88 22.11 -7.55
CA LYS A 413 5.96 23.01 -7.97
C LYS A 413 5.83 23.46 -9.42
N LEU A 414 5.43 22.56 -10.32
CA LEU A 414 5.24 22.89 -11.72
C LEU A 414 4.12 23.94 -11.87
N LEU A 415 2.98 23.74 -11.21
CA LEU A 415 1.85 24.67 -11.27
C LEU A 415 2.18 26.02 -10.63
N SER A 416 2.96 26.02 -9.55
CA SER A 416 3.46 27.24 -8.90
C SER A 416 4.32 28.12 -9.81
N LEU A 417 4.90 27.58 -10.89
CA LEU A 417 5.64 28.39 -11.88
C LEU A 417 4.72 29.18 -12.81
N PHE A 418 3.47 28.74 -12.95
CA PHE A 418 2.46 29.36 -13.82
C PHE A 418 1.43 30.18 -13.04
N GLY A 419 1.35 30.01 -11.71
CA GLY A 419 0.49 30.78 -10.83
C GLY A 419 1.18 32.00 -10.22
N GLN A 420 0.76 33.19 -10.65
CA GLN A 420 0.76 34.44 -9.87
C GLN A 420 -0.67 34.93 -9.76
#